data_AF-A0A3C0FV41-F1
#
_entry.id   AF-A0A3C0FV41-F1
#
_cell.length_a   1.000
_cell.length_b   1.000
_cell.length_c   1.000
_cell.angle_alpha   90.00
_cell.angle_beta   90.00
_cell.angle_gamma   90.00
#
_symmetry.space_group_name_H-M   'P 1'
#
loop_
_entity.id
_entity.type
_entity.pdbx_description
1 polymer ?
#
loop_
_entity_poly.entity_id
_entity_poly.type
_entity_poly.pdbx_seq_one_letter_code
_entity_poly.pdbx_strand_id
1 'polypeptide(L)'
;MAVRKTYLAVIGTALMLGGCSFSSEALWPTLAGEEETTQENVVASQPAGADAITNYDVAASTEPLTGVSQTGTFVGSKVENMQQELNRLKSALNQHSNELQQLRGQTVAHSQAYHGTVAAISARLQVGTTPGNPVLVQQWNTAQGELDRVNDDIAALNSLANKVAADSTLSTFLLESVRSAYQVS
;
A
#
# COMPACT_ATOMS: atom_id res chain seq x y z
N MET A 1 -52.90 30.49 -4.86
CA MET A 1 -51.43 30.67 -4.76
C MET A 1 -51.12 31.19 -3.38
N ALA A 2 -50.42 30.41 -2.57
CA ALA A 2 -50.14 30.71 -1.16
C ALA A 2 -48.64 30.50 -0.87
N VAL A 3 -48.17 31.21 0.17
CA VAL A 3 -46.88 31.09 0.89
C VAL A 3 -45.71 31.84 0.22
N ARG A 4 -45.38 33.06 0.66
CA ARG A 4 -44.54 33.51 1.81
C ARG A 4 -43.04 33.20 1.59
N LYS A 5 -42.16 34.20 1.44
CA LYS A 5 -41.55 35.13 2.44
C LYS A 5 -40.23 34.55 3.01
N THR A 6 -39.15 35.30 2.80
CA THR A 6 -37.92 35.44 3.62
C THR A 6 -37.00 34.23 3.86
N TYR A 7 -35.87 34.22 3.16
CA TYR A 7 -34.59 33.69 3.66
C TYR A 7 -33.46 34.61 3.19
N LEU A 8 -33.21 35.70 3.94
CA LEU A 8 -32.14 36.68 3.67
C LEU A 8 -31.29 36.99 4.92
N ALA A 9 -31.05 36.01 5.77
CA ALA A 9 -30.06 36.08 6.86
C ALA A 9 -29.81 34.62 7.27
N VAL A 10 -28.60 34.07 7.32
CA VAL A 10 -27.45 34.51 8.09
C VAL A 10 -26.19 33.92 7.42
N ILE A 11 -25.40 34.75 6.75
CA ILE A 11 -24.00 34.44 6.41
C ILE A 11 -23.17 35.29 7.35
N GLY A 12 -22.48 34.64 8.29
CA GLY A 12 -21.58 35.33 9.20
C GLY A 12 -21.41 34.57 10.50
N THR A 13 -20.28 33.85 10.60
CA THR A 13 -19.36 33.77 11.76
C THR A 13 -18.69 32.39 11.84
N ALA A 14 -17.57 32.22 11.14
CA ALA A 14 -16.55 31.23 11.47
C ALA A 14 -15.25 31.55 10.68
N LEU A 15 -14.66 32.73 10.93
CA LEU A 15 -13.34 33.05 10.42
C LEU A 15 -12.55 33.80 11.49
N MET A 16 -12.08 33.05 12.48
CA MET A 16 -10.94 33.38 13.32
C MET A 16 -10.38 32.07 13.87
N LEU A 17 -9.15 31.73 13.50
CA LEU A 17 -8.09 31.26 14.39
C LEU A 17 -6.83 30.90 13.58
N GLY A 18 -5.73 31.61 13.86
CA GLY A 18 -4.38 31.06 13.82
C GLY A 18 -3.58 31.27 12.53
N GLY A 19 -2.80 32.36 12.50
CA GLY A 19 -1.80 32.60 11.48
C GLY A 19 -0.57 31.71 11.60
N CYS A 20 0.00 31.34 10.44
CA CYS A 20 1.42 31.13 10.27
C CYS A 20 1.87 32.13 9.19
N SER A 21 2.69 33.08 9.63
CA SER A 21 3.35 34.09 8.80
C SER A 21 4.20 33.41 7.73
N PHE A 22 3.78 33.47 6.47
CA PHE A 22 4.67 33.21 5.34
C PHE A 22 5.41 34.52 5.07
N SER A 23 6.59 34.65 5.66
CA SER A 23 7.47 35.79 5.41
C SER A 23 8.02 35.67 3.98
N SER A 24 7.59 36.60 3.15
CA SER A 24 8.18 36.95 1.88
C SER A 24 9.57 37.53 2.15
N GLU A 25 10.65 36.75 1.99
CA GLU A 25 12.04 37.27 1.96
C GLU A 25 13.02 36.19 1.45
N ALA A 26 13.01 35.94 0.14
CA ALA A 26 14.19 35.51 -0.61
C ALA A 26 14.18 36.07 -2.05
N LEU A 27 13.50 37.22 -2.21
CA LEU A 27 13.63 38.12 -3.35
C LEU A 27 14.81 39.08 -3.05
N TRP A 28 16.02 38.54 -3.06
CA TRP A 28 17.21 39.37 -3.26
C TRP A 28 17.97 38.82 -4.47
N PRO A 29 17.96 39.55 -5.60
CA PRO A 29 18.66 39.15 -6.79
C PRO A 29 20.16 39.26 -6.51
N THR A 30 20.89 38.17 -6.69
CA THR A 30 22.36 38.20 -6.68
C THR A 30 22.83 38.95 -7.92
N LEU A 31 23.05 40.25 -7.76
CA LEU A 31 23.77 41.10 -8.70
C LEU A 31 25.26 41.08 -8.30
N ALA A 32 26.08 40.30 -8.99
CA ALA A 32 27.52 40.54 -9.21
C ALA A 32 28.13 39.47 -10.16
N GLY A 33 28.44 39.88 -11.40
CA GLY A 33 29.52 39.41 -12.30
C GLY A 33 29.57 37.93 -12.69
N GLU A 34 29.23 37.59 -13.95
CA GLU A 34 30.16 37.24 -15.06
C GLU A 34 30.87 35.88 -14.84
N GLU A 35 30.82 34.85 -15.70
CA GLU A 35 30.71 34.76 -17.16
C GLU A 35 29.95 33.48 -17.59
N GLU A 36 29.37 33.50 -18.79
CA GLU A 36 28.78 32.36 -19.49
C GLU A 36 29.77 31.20 -19.68
N THR A 37 29.37 29.98 -19.33
CA THR A 37 29.38 28.87 -20.31
C THR A 37 28.24 27.90 -20.02
N THR A 38 27.48 27.64 -21.07
CA THR A 38 26.35 26.73 -21.21
C THR A 38 26.64 25.34 -20.64
N GLN A 39 25.85 24.90 -19.65
CA GLN A 39 25.56 23.49 -19.36
C GLN A 39 24.24 23.41 -18.57
N GLU A 40 23.13 23.34 -19.30
CA GLU A 40 21.81 23.12 -18.72
C GLU A 40 21.67 21.63 -18.36
N ASN A 41 22.12 21.30 -17.16
CA ASN A 41 21.79 20.07 -16.46
C ASN A 41 20.34 20.19 -15.95
N VAL A 42 19.39 19.59 -16.67
CA VAL A 42 17.98 19.60 -16.27
C VAL A 42 17.79 18.57 -15.15
N VAL A 43 17.94 19.04 -13.90
CA VAL A 43 17.48 18.34 -12.70
C VAL A 43 15.96 18.49 -12.65
N ALA A 44 15.25 17.50 -13.18
CA ALA A 44 13.80 17.40 -13.07
C ALA A 44 13.43 16.77 -11.72
N SER A 45 12.90 17.61 -10.84
CA SER A 45 11.85 17.37 -9.84
C SER A 45 11.50 15.92 -9.53
N GLN A 46 12.00 15.47 -8.37
CA GLN A 46 11.62 14.27 -7.65
C GLN A 46 10.20 14.42 -7.06
N PRO A 47 9.27 13.48 -7.28
CA PRO A 47 8.04 13.43 -6.50
C PRO A 47 8.36 12.84 -5.11
N ALA A 48 8.30 13.70 -4.09
CA ALA A 48 8.28 13.26 -2.70
C ALA A 48 6.84 12.87 -2.32
N GLY A 49 6.64 11.60 -1.97
CA GLY A 49 5.49 11.17 -1.17
C GLY A 49 4.73 9.95 -1.71
N ALA A 50 5.31 8.75 -1.54
CA ALA A 50 4.59 7.54 -1.10
C ALA A 50 5.52 6.31 -0.90
N ASP A 51 6.82 6.49 -0.63
CA ASP A 51 7.71 5.39 -0.22
C ASP A 51 8.04 5.51 1.27
N ALA A 52 7.04 5.16 2.08
CA ALA A 52 7.25 4.72 3.46
C ALA A 52 6.31 3.55 3.73
N ILE A 53 6.28 2.57 2.83
CA ILE A 53 5.92 1.22 3.23
C ILE A 53 7.10 0.75 4.06
N THR A 54 6.91 0.77 5.37
CA THR A 54 7.74 0.04 6.31
C THR A 54 7.92 -1.37 5.77
N ASN A 55 9.10 -1.65 5.21
CA ASN A 55 9.62 -3.00 5.07
C ASN A 55 9.75 -3.50 6.52
N TYR A 56 8.67 -4.05 7.05
CA TYR A 56 8.75 -4.92 8.21
C TYR A 56 9.49 -6.14 7.71
N ASP A 57 10.81 -6.10 7.89
CA ASP A 57 11.69 -7.24 7.75
C ASP A 57 11.29 -8.27 8.82
N VAL A 58 10.31 -9.11 8.49
CA VAL A 58 9.89 -10.20 9.38
C VAL A 58 10.85 -11.40 9.28
N ALA A 59 11.97 -11.27 8.55
CA ALA A 59 12.97 -12.33 8.46
C ALA A 59 13.89 -12.40 9.69
N ALA A 60 13.86 -11.41 10.59
CA ALA A 60 14.85 -11.28 11.67
C ALA A 60 14.66 -12.19 12.91
N SER A 61 13.75 -13.17 12.91
CA SER A 61 13.65 -14.11 14.06
C SER A 61 13.15 -15.51 13.70
N THR A 62 13.90 -16.19 12.83
CA THR A 62 13.69 -17.61 12.49
C THR A 62 14.66 -18.56 13.19
N GLU A 63 15.26 -18.18 14.32
CA GLU A 63 15.97 -19.19 15.12
C GLU A 63 14.96 -20.23 15.65
N PRO A 64 15.17 -21.54 15.35
CA PRO A 64 14.40 -22.59 15.96
C PRO A 64 14.80 -22.68 17.44
N LEU A 65 13.83 -22.64 18.35
CA LEU A 65 14.09 -22.98 19.75
C LEU A 65 14.39 -24.47 19.85
N THR A 66 15.67 -24.82 19.83
CA THR A 66 16.13 -26.18 20.13
C THR A 66 16.42 -26.28 21.63
N GLY A 67 15.53 -26.90 22.41
CA GLY A 67 15.86 -27.17 23.82
C GLY A 67 14.74 -27.51 24.81
N VAL A 68 13.53 -27.91 24.41
CA VAL A 68 12.51 -28.32 25.40
C VAL A 68 12.43 -29.84 25.48
N SER A 69 13.07 -30.41 26.49
CA SER A 69 12.92 -31.82 26.84
C SER A 69 11.54 -32.09 27.46
N GLN A 70 10.95 -33.23 27.14
CA GLN A 70 9.60 -33.61 27.54
C GLN A 70 9.55 -33.88 29.06
N THR A 71 9.11 -32.90 29.84
CA THR A 71 9.15 -32.96 31.32
C THR A 71 8.06 -33.84 31.96
N GLY A 72 7.20 -34.50 31.17
CA GLY A 72 6.12 -35.37 31.68
C GLY A 72 5.03 -34.67 32.50
N THR A 73 5.09 -33.34 32.64
CA THR A 73 4.11 -32.51 33.35
C THR A 73 3.13 -31.86 32.37
N PHE A 74 1.92 -31.51 32.84
CA PHE A 74 0.90 -30.81 32.05
C PHE A 74 1.41 -29.51 31.41
N VAL A 75 2.35 -28.82 32.09
CA VAL A 75 3.00 -27.62 31.56
C VAL A 75 3.96 -27.97 30.41
N GLY A 76 4.68 -29.09 30.50
CA GLY A 76 5.59 -29.54 29.44
C GLY A 76 4.88 -29.80 28.11
N SER A 77 3.73 -30.49 28.13
CA SER A 77 2.93 -30.73 26.92
C SER A 77 2.30 -29.44 26.37
N LYS A 78 1.93 -28.49 27.23
CA LYS A 78 1.44 -27.17 26.82
C LYS A 78 2.54 -26.34 26.12
N VAL A 79 3.76 -26.36 26.65
CA VAL A 79 4.91 -25.67 26.04
C VAL A 79 5.28 -26.29 24.70
N GLU A 80 5.20 -27.61 24.55
CA GLU A 80 5.41 -28.31 23.28
C GLU A 80 4.35 -27.89 22.24
N ASN A 81 3.06 -27.90 22.61
CA ASN A 81 1.98 -27.47 21.73
C ASN A 81 2.13 -25.98 21.31
N MET A 82 2.54 -25.13 22.23
CA MET A 82 2.74 -23.70 21.95
C MET A 82 3.93 -23.43 21.02
N GLN A 83 5.01 -24.21 21.14
CA GLN A 83 6.12 -24.16 20.19
C GLN A 83 5.68 -24.60 18.78
N GLN A 84 4.86 -25.64 18.68
CA GLN A 84 4.32 -26.07 17.39
C GLN A 84 3.45 -24.98 16.76
N GLU A 85 2.57 -24.34 17.53
CA GLU A 85 1.70 -23.26 17.05
C GLU A 85 2.51 -22.01 16.63
N LEU A 86 3.56 -21.68 17.39
CA LEU A 86 4.48 -20.58 17.03
C LEU A 86 5.26 -20.89 15.75
N ASN A 87 5.74 -22.12 15.57
CA ASN A 87 6.40 -22.54 14.33
C ASN A 87 5.44 -22.50 13.13
N ARG A 88 4.17 -22.88 13.35
CA ARG A 88 3.12 -22.75 12.34
C ARG A 88 2.87 -21.30 11.96
N LEU A 89 2.73 -20.40 12.95
CA LEU A 89 2.55 -18.96 12.73
C LEU A 89 3.74 -18.37 11.96
N LYS A 90 4.98 -18.70 12.35
CA LYS A 90 6.19 -18.28 11.63
C LYS A 90 6.17 -18.73 10.16
N SER A 91 5.75 -19.97 9.91
CA SER A 91 5.63 -20.49 8.55
C SER A 91 4.53 -19.77 7.74
N ALA A 92 3.36 -19.57 8.34
CA ALA A 92 2.24 -18.84 7.72
C ALA A 92 2.63 -17.39 7.37
N LEU A 93 3.30 -16.70 8.29
CA LEU A 93 3.72 -15.32 8.07
C LEU A 93 4.76 -15.21 6.94
N ASN A 94 5.71 -16.14 6.86
CA ASN A 94 6.66 -16.19 5.74
C ASN A 94 5.93 -16.43 4.40
N GLN A 95 4.93 -17.32 4.39
CA GLN A 95 4.10 -17.57 3.20
C GLN A 95 3.31 -16.31 2.79
N HIS A 96 2.66 -15.63 3.73
CA HIS A 96 1.90 -14.40 3.45
C HIS A 96 2.79 -13.24 3.00
N SER A 97 4.02 -13.14 3.51
CA SER A 97 5.00 -12.16 3.04
C SER A 97 5.39 -12.42 1.58
N ASN A 98 5.67 -13.68 1.23
CA ASN A 98 5.96 -14.06 -0.16
C ASN A 98 4.76 -13.83 -1.07
N GLU A 99 3.55 -14.20 -0.63
CA GLU A 99 2.30 -13.97 -1.35
C GLU A 99 2.08 -12.46 -1.59
N LEU A 100 2.33 -11.62 -0.59
CA LEU A 100 2.24 -10.16 -0.71
C LEU A 100 3.22 -9.60 -1.75
N GLN A 101 4.48 -10.03 -1.70
CA GLN A 101 5.51 -9.55 -2.62
C GLN A 101 5.19 -9.96 -4.06
N GLN A 102 4.76 -11.20 -4.26
CA GLN A 102 4.33 -11.70 -5.56
C GLN A 102 3.14 -10.91 -6.10
N LEU A 103 2.12 -10.71 -5.26
CA LEU A 103 0.91 -9.99 -5.64
C LEU A 103 1.19 -8.53 -5.98
N ARG A 104 2.05 -7.86 -5.19
CA ARG A 104 2.52 -6.50 -5.51
C ARG A 104 3.21 -6.44 -6.88
N GLY A 105 4.07 -7.40 -7.18
CA GLY A 105 4.74 -7.51 -8.48
C GLY A 105 3.74 -7.70 -9.62
N GLN A 106 2.75 -8.56 -9.43
CA GLN A 106 1.68 -8.80 -10.40
C GLN A 106 0.83 -7.55 -10.63
N THR A 107 0.39 -6.88 -9.57
CA THR A 107 -0.41 -5.65 -9.68
C THR A 107 0.31 -4.52 -10.38
N VAL A 108 1.61 -4.34 -10.10
CA VAL A 108 2.42 -3.35 -10.84
C VAL A 108 2.49 -3.72 -12.32
N ALA A 109 2.77 -4.98 -12.65
CA ALA A 109 2.85 -5.44 -14.04
C ALA A 109 1.52 -5.30 -14.79
N HIS A 110 0.40 -5.68 -14.16
CA HIS A 110 -0.94 -5.58 -14.74
C HIS A 110 -1.36 -4.12 -14.94
N SER A 111 -1.05 -3.25 -13.99
CA SER A 111 -1.31 -1.81 -14.12
C SER A 111 -0.49 -1.17 -15.24
N GLN A 112 0.79 -1.52 -15.35
CA GLN A 112 1.65 -1.02 -16.44
C GLN A 112 1.16 -1.50 -17.81
N ALA A 113 0.74 -2.76 -17.92
CA ALA A 113 0.19 -3.31 -19.15
C ALA A 113 -1.09 -2.55 -19.56
N TYR A 114 -2.04 -2.38 -18.62
CA TYR A 114 -3.26 -1.60 -18.83
C TYR A 114 -2.99 -0.17 -19.29
N HIS A 115 -2.11 0.56 -18.59
CA HIS A 115 -1.79 1.92 -18.98
C HIS A 115 -1.03 1.98 -20.32
N GLY A 116 -0.20 0.97 -20.62
CA GLY A 116 0.47 0.84 -21.91
C GLY A 116 -0.51 0.64 -23.06
N THR A 117 -1.51 -0.22 -22.90
CA THR A 117 -2.55 -0.45 -23.92
C THR A 117 -3.44 0.78 -24.09
N VAL A 118 -3.84 1.44 -22.99
CA VAL A 118 -4.61 2.70 -23.04
C VAL A 118 -3.83 3.82 -23.74
N ALA A 119 -2.54 3.98 -23.43
CA ALA A 119 -1.69 4.96 -24.10
C ALA A 119 -1.51 4.66 -25.60
N ALA A 120 -1.38 3.39 -25.97
CA ALA A 120 -1.30 2.98 -27.37
C ALA A 120 -2.62 3.26 -28.12
N ILE A 121 -3.77 3.02 -27.49
CA ILE A 121 -5.08 3.35 -28.04
C ILE A 121 -5.22 4.86 -28.22
N SER A 122 -4.91 5.66 -27.19
CA SER A 122 -5.05 7.11 -27.25
C SER A 122 -4.14 7.74 -28.31
N ALA A 123 -2.89 7.27 -28.43
CA ALA A 123 -1.96 7.71 -29.47
C ALA A 123 -2.50 7.44 -30.88
N ARG A 124 -3.10 6.26 -31.12
CA ARG A 124 -3.70 5.93 -32.41
C ARG A 124 -4.92 6.80 -32.72
N LEU A 125 -5.78 7.03 -31.73
CA LEU A 125 -6.94 7.91 -31.88
C LEU A 125 -6.53 9.36 -32.17
N GLN A 126 -5.42 9.83 -31.61
CA GLN A 126 -4.90 11.18 -31.84
C GLN A 126 -4.32 11.38 -33.25
N VAL A 127 -3.62 10.38 -33.80
CA VAL A 127 -3.11 10.40 -35.19
C VAL A 127 -4.25 10.31 -36.21
N GLY A 128 -5.39 9.77 -35.78
CA GLY A 128 -6.56 9.52 -36.61
C GLY A 128 -6.55 8.09 -37.13
N THR A 129 -7.58 7.33 -36.78
CA THR A 129 -7.84 6.00 -37.33
C THR A 129 -9.14 5.99 -38.11
N THR A 130 -9.24 5.16 -39.14
CA THR A 130 -10.51 4.91 -39.83
C THR A 130 -11.52 4.26 -38.86
N PRO A 131 -12.81 4.67 -38.87
CA PRO A 131 -13.85 3.98 -38.13
C PRO A 131 -13.83 2.47 -38.39
N GLY A 132 -13.93 1.67 -37.33
CA GLY A 132 -13.90 0.20 -37.44
C GLY A 132 -12.50 -0.41 -37.57
N ASN A 133 -11.43 0.31 -37.20
CA ASN A 133 -10.08 -0.26 -37.17
C ASN A 133 -10.02 -1.51 -36.26
N PRO A 134 -9.80 -2.72 -36.81
CA PRO A 134 -9.84 -3.97 -36.03
C PRO A 134 -8.72 -4.05 -34.99
N VAL A 135 -7.59 -3.37 -35.21
CA VAL A 135 -6.48 -3.34 -34.25
C VAL A 135 -6.88 -2.59 -32.98
N LEU A 136 -7.65 -1.51 -33.13
CA LEU A 136 -8.08 -0.69 -32.00
C LEU A 136 -9.15 -1.41 -31.18
N VAL A 137 -10.04 -2.15 -31.85
CA VAL A 137 -11.00 -3.05 -31.20
C VAL A 137 -10.29 -4.15 -30.44
N GLN A 138 -9.26 -4.78 -31.03
CA GLN A 138 -8.46 -5.81 -30.36
C GLN A 138 -7.76 -5.24 -29.12
N GLN A 139 -7.11 -4.08 -29.23
CA GLN A 139 -6.44 -3.41 -28.11
C GLN A 139 -7.42 -3.06 -26.99
N TRP A 140 -8.62 -2.60 -27.32
CA TRP A 140 -9.66 -2.33 -26.34
C TRP A 140 -10.08 -3.60 -25.60
N ASN A 141 -10.30 -4.71 -26.32
CA ASN A 141 -10.59 -6.00 -25.69
C ASN A 141 -9.45 -6.47 -24.77
N THR A 142 -8.19 -6.24 -25.17
CA THR A 142 -7.03 -6.51 -24.31
C THR A 142 -7.05 -5.64 -23.05
N ALA A 143 -7.30 -4.34 -23.18
CA ALA A 143 -7.39 -3.43 -22.04
C ALA A 143 -8.52 -3.81 -21.06
N GLN A 144 -9.66 -4.31 -21.57
CA GLN A 144 -10.73 -4.85 -20.73
C GLN A 144 -10.24 -6.07 -19.94
N GLY A 145 -9.56 -7.02 -20.60
CA GLY A 145 -9.00 -8.18 -19.90
C GLY A 145 -7.89 -7.81 -18.89
N GLU A 146 -7.14 -6.74 -19.13
CA GLU A 146 -6.17 -6.21 -18.17
C GLU A 146 -6.86 -5.56 -16.95
N LEU A 147 -7.98 -4.86 -17.14
CA LEU A 147 -8.81 -4.36 -16.03
C LEU A 147 -9.38 -5.50 -15.18
N ASP A 148 -9.86 -6.58 -15.82
CA ASP A 148 -10.36 -7.75 -15.10
C ASP A 148 -9.27 -8.36 -14.22
N ARG A 149 -8.02 -8.44 -14.70
CA ARG A 149 -6.87 -8.90 -13.90
C ARG A 149 -6.56 -7.99 -12.72
N VAL A 150 -6.63 -6.67 -12.90
CA VAL A 150 -6.47 -5.72 -11.79
C VAL A 150 -7.58 -5.90 -10.75
N ASN A 151 -8.80 -6.22 -11.16
CA ASN A 151 -9.89 -6.55 -10.23
C ASN A 151 -9.62 -7.85 -9.46
N ASP A 152 -9.09 -8.87 -10.14
CA ASP A 152 -8.70 -10.14 -9.51
C ASP A 152 -7.57 -9.92 -8.47
N ASP A 153 -6.60 -9.06 -8.77
CA ASP A 153 -5.54 -8.68 -7.82
C ASP A 153 -6.12 -8.03 -6.55
N ILE A 154 -7.11 -7.14 -6.70
CA ILE A 154 -7.78 -6.50 -5.57
C ILE A 154 -8.49 -7.57 -4.71
N ALA A 155 -9.15 -8.55 -5.33
CA ALA A 155 -9.77 -9.65 -4.61
C ALA A 155 -8.72 -10.49 -3.85
N ALA A 156 -7.58 -10.78 -4.48
CA ALA A 156 -6.47 -11.48 -3.85
C ALA A 156 -5.89 -10.70 -2.67
N LEU A 157 -5.72 -9.37 -2.78
CA LEU A 157 -5.22 -8.51 -1.70
C LEU A 157 -6.18 -8.52 -0.50
N ASN A 158 -7.49 -8.45 -0.76
CA ASN A 158 -8.51 -8.54 0.30
C ASN A 158 -8.48 -9.91 1.00
N SER A 159 -8.30 -11.00 0.25
CA SER A 159 -8.14 -12.34 0.81
C SER A 159 -6.91 -12.43 1.71
N LEU A 160 -5.76 -11.93 1.23
CA LEU A 160 -4.52 -11.89 2.01
C LEU A 160 -4.67 -11.06 3.29
N ALA A 161 -5.35 -9.91 3.22
CA ALA A 161 -5.63 -9.08 4.39
C ALA A 161 -6.46 -9.85 5.45
N ASN A 162 -7.47 -10.61 5.02
CA ASN A 162 -8.27 -11.44 5.94
C ASN A 162 -7.43 -12.55 6.59
N LYS A 163 -6.51 -13.19 5.84
CA LYS A 163 -5.58 -14.20 6.38
C LYS A 163 -4.67 -13.59 7.45
N VAL A 164 -4.07 -12.43 7.15
CA VAL A 164 -3.19 -11.70 8.11
C VAL A 164 -3.96 -11.26 9.37
N ALA A 165 -5.23 -10.86 9.24
CA ALA A 165 -6.07 -10.54 10.39
C ALA A 165 -6.37 -11.77 11.27
N ALA A 166 -6.62 -12.93 10.65
CA ALA A 166 -6.79 -14.19 11.38
C ALA A 166 -5.52 -14.59 12.14
N ASP A 167 -4.34 -14.49 11.50
CA ASP A 167 -3.05 -14.76 12.13
C ASP A 167 -2.74 -13.81 13.30
N SER A 168 -3.12 -12.54 13.18
CA SER A 168 -2.99 -11.55 14.26
C SER A 168 -3.82 -11.94 15.49
N THR A 169 -5.02 -12.47 15.27
CA THR A 169 -5.88 -12.99 16.35
C THR A 169 -5.24 -14.20 17.03
N LEU A 170 -4.66 -15.12 16.25
CA LEU A 170 -3.94 -16.29 16.75
C LEU A 170 -2.70 -15.88 17.56
N SER A 171 -1.94 -14.88 17.11
CA SER A 171 -0.78 -14.36 17.86
C SER A 171 -1.18 -13.76 19.21
N THR A 172 -2.33 -13.08 19.27
CA THR A 172 -2.87 -12.51 20.51
C THR A 172 -3.28 -13.62 21.47
N PHE A 173 -3.96 -14.66 20.96
CA PHE A 173 -4.31 -15.84 21.75
C PHE A 173 -3.07 -16.56 22.29
N LEU A 174 -2.03 -16.72 21.48
CA LEU A 174 -0.76 -17.31 21.91
C LEU A 174 -0.11 -16.50 23.02
N LEU A 175 -0.03 -15.18 22.88
CA LEU A 175 0.54 -14.30 23.91
C LEU A 175 -0.23 -14.40 25.23
N GLU A 176 -1.55 -14.37 25.18
CA GLU A 176 -2.38 -14.50 26.39
C GLU A 176 -2.26 -15.89 27.02
N SER A 177 -2.18 -16.95 26.21
CA SER A 177 -1.94 -18.32 26.71
C SER A 177 -0.56 -18.45 27.39
N VAL A 178 0.49 -17.82 26.86
CA VAL A 178 1.82 -17.76 27.49
C VAL A 178 1.69 -17.03 28.83
N ARG A 179 1.09 -15.85 28.84
CA ARG A 179 0.96 -15.01 30.04
C ARG A 179 0.15 -15.69 31.14
N SER A 180 -0.93 -16.39 30.79
CA SER A 180 -1.76 -17.14 31.71
C SER A 180 -1.01 -18.33 32.32
N ALA A 181 -0.23 -19.06 31.51
CA ALA A 181 0.58 -20.17 32.01
C ALA A 181 1.62 -19.73 33.06
N TYR A 182 2.20 -18.53 32.89
CA TYR A 182 3.12 -17.94 33.87
C TYR A 182 2.44 -17.39 35.13
N GLN A 183 1.14 -17.06 35.09
CA GLN A 183 0.40 -16.57 36.27
C GLN A 183 -0.15 -17.70 37.15
N VAL A 184 -0.34 -18.90 36.59
CA VAL A 184 -0.89 -20.07 37.29
C VAL A 184 0.19 -20.96 37.92
N SER A 185 1.46 -20.78 37.54
CA SER A 185 2.62 -21.48 38.13
C SER A 185 3.23 -20.71 39.29
#